data_AF-A0A4W5LK61-F1
#
_entry.id   AF-A0A4W5LK61-F1
#
_cell.length_a   1.000
_cell.length_b   1.000
_cell.length_c   1.000
_cell.angle_alpha   90.00
_cell.angle_beta   90.00
_cell.angle_gamma   90.00
#
_symmetry.space_group_name_H-M   'P 1'
#
loop_
_entity.id
_entity.type
_entity.pdbx_description
1 polymer ?
#
loop_
_entity_poly.entity_id
_entity_poly.type
_entity_poly.pdbx_seq_one_letter_code
_entity_poly.pdbx_strand_id
1 'polypeptide(L)'
;MNPISRLAQIQQAKKEKEPEYLLLSERGMPRRREFIMQVKVCGEVATGTGPNKKVAKRNAAEAMLLQLGYKASTCPQSPTEVITHYNPSLKYITPL
;
A
#
# COMPACT_ATOMS: atom_id res chain seq x y z
N MET A 1 -7.91 4.78 16.64
CA MET A 1 -6.57 4.24 16.98
C MET A 1 -5.65 4.43 15.78
N ASN A 2 -4.38 4.81 15.95
CA ASN A 2 -3.43 4.95 14.83
C ASN A 2 -2.97 3.56 14.35
N PRO A 3 -3.14 3.19 13.06
CA PRO A 3 -2.80 1.86 12.57
C PRO A 3 -1.30 1.55 12.67
N ILE A 4 -0.43 2.57 12.58
CA ILE A 4 1.03 2.39 12.76
C ILE A 4 1.33 1.90 14.17
N SER A 5 0.77 2.59 15.18
CA SER A 5 0.95 2.23 16.58
C SER A 5 0.32 0.88 16.90
N ARG A 6 -0.86 0.59 16.33
CA ARG A 6 -1.53 -0.69 16.51
C ARG A 6 -0.72 -1.85 15.97
N LEU A 7 -0.16 -1.71 14.76
CA LEU A 7 0.68 -2.73 14.14
C LEU A 7 1.93 -3.00 14.99
N ALA A 8 2.60 -1.95 15.47
CA ALA A 8 3.76 -2.10 16.37
C ALA A 8 3.41 -2.82 17.68
N GLN A 9 2.27 -2.47 18.30
CA GLN A 9 1.81 -3.13 19.53
C GLN A 9 1.53 -4.62 19.32
N ILE A 10 0.94 -4.99 18.19
CA ILE A 10 0.67 -6.41 17.86
C ILE A 10 1.99 -7.18 17.74
N GLN A 11 2.98 -6.63 17.03
CA GLN A 11 4.29 -7.28 16.89
C GLN A 11 5.01 -7.41 18.23
N GLN A 12 4.98 -6.36 19.06
CA GLN A 12 5.57 -6.40 20.40
C GLN A 12 4.90 -7.46 21.28
N ALA A 13 3.56 -7.55 21.25
CA ALA A 13 2.82 -8.55 22.04
C ALA A 13 3.14 -9.98 21.61
N LYS A 14 3.43 -10.19 20.31
CA LYS A 14 3.87 -11.49 19.77
C LYS A 14 5.36 -11.79 19.98
N LYS A 15 6.15 -10.83 20.49
CA LYS A 15 7.62 -10.89 20.57
C LYS A 15 8.27 -11.10 19.19
N GLU A 16 7.66 -10.54 18.15
CA GLU A 16 8.16 -10.57 16.78
C GLU A 16 8.95 -9.29 16.45
N LYS A 17 9.66 -9.31 15.32
CA LYS A 17 10.40 -8.13 14.83
C LYS A 17 9.42 -6.97 14.54
N GLU A 18 9.91 -5.75 14.79
CA GLU A 18 9.17 -4.53 14.46
C GLU A 18 8.86 -4.40 12.95
N PRO A 19 7.74 -3.75 12.58
CA PRO A 19 7.42 -3.48 11.18
C PRO A 19 8.45 -2.59 10.49
N GLU A 20 8.97 -3.03 9.35
CA GLU A 20 9.91 -2.26 8.54
C GLU A 20 9.14 -1.43 7.51
N TYR A 21 9.52 -0.16 7.33
CA TYR A 21 8.87 0.73 6.36
C TYR A 21 9.86 1.24 5.33
N LEU A 22 9.45 1.22 4.06
CA LEU A 22 10.26 1.67 2.94
C LEU A 22 9.45 2.63 2.04
N LEU A 23 10.07 3.73 1.61
CA LEU A 23 9.48 4.61 0.59
C LEU A 23 9.81 4.03 -0.79
N LEU A 24 8.79 3.60 -1.52
CA LEU A 24 8.96 3.03 -2.86
C LEU A 24 8.96 4.08 -3.96
N SER A 25 8.11 5.11 -3.83
CA SER A 25 7.95 6.13 -4.86
C SER A 25 7.50 7.45 -4.25
N GLU A 26 7.99 8.55 -4.83
CA GLU A 26 7.53 9.91 -4.62
C GLU A 26 7.40 10.56 -6.00
N ARG A 27 6.18 10.87 -6.43
CA ARG A 27 5.90 11.37 -7.79
C ARG A 27 4.75 12.36 -7.83
N GLY A 28 4.55 13.03 -8.96
CA GLY A 28 3.44 13.94 -9.20
C GLY A 28 3.74 15.41 -8.90
N MET A 29 2.83 16.28 -9.32
CA MET A 29 2.94 17.74 -9.15
C MET A 29 2.77 18.15 -7.69
N PRO A 30 3.30 19.30 -7.23
CA PRO A 30 3.23 19.73 -5.83
C PRO A 30 1.84 19.67 -5.18
N ARG A 31 0.77 20.00 -5.92
CA ARG A 31 -0.64 19.94 -5.43
C ARG A 31 -1.29 18.55 -5.52
N ARG A 32 -0.68 17.61 -6.24
CA ARG A 32 -1.17 16.25 -6.49
C ARG A 32 -0.03 15.24 -6.32
N ARG A 33 0.79 15.46 -5.30
CA ARG A 33 1.96 14.62 -5.02
C ARG A 33 1.47 13.30 -4.46
N GLU A 34 2.12 12.21 -4.84
CA GLU A 34 1.78 10.86 -4.43
C GLU A 34 3.03 10.18 -3.90
N PHE A 35 2.88 9.63 -2.70
CA PHE A 35 3.90 8.85 -2.02
C PHE A 35 3.41 7.43 -1.88
N ILE A 36 4.26 6.46 -2.18
CA ILE A 36 3.97 5.03 -1.99
C ILE A 36 4.90 4.51 -0.91
N MET A 37 4.31 4.06 0.20
CA MET A 37 5.02 3.44 1.31
C MET A 37 4.75 1.95 1.32
N GLN A 38 5.79 1.17 1.55
CA GLN A 38 5.72 -0.26 1.85
C GLN A 38 5.89 -0.47 3.35
N VAL A 39 5.22 -1.48 3.88
CA VAL A 39 5.49 -2.05 5.20
C VAL A 39 5.73 -3.55 5.07
N LYS A 40 6.71 -4.06 5.81
CA LYS A 40 7.03 -5.49 5.90
C LYS A 40 6.90 -5.99 7.33
N VAL A 41 6.16 -7.08 7.51
CA VAL A 41 5.89 -7.71 8.82
C VAL A 41 5.92 -9.23 8.64
N CYS A 42 6.80 -9.93 9.37
CA CYS A 42 6.85 -11.40 9.38
C CYS A 42 6.86 -12.08 8.00
N GLY A 43 7.53 -11.47 7.03
CA GLY A 43 7.60 -11.97 5.64
C GLY A 43 6.51 -11.43 4.72
N GLU A 44 5.39 -10.95 5.28
CA GLU A 44 4.32 -10.29 4.54
C GLU A 44 4.69 -8.85 4.20
N VAL A 45 4.18 -8.39 3.06
CA VAL A 45 4.40 -7.03 2.57
C VAL A 45 3.05 -6.43 2.17
N ALA A 46 2.84 -5.17 2.55
CA ALA A 46 1.70 -4.37 2.11
C ALA A 46 2.17 -2.97 1.70
N THR A 47 1.38 -2.29 0.88
CA THR A 47 1.67 -0.92 0.45
C THR A 47 0.50 0.01 0.72
N GLY A 48 0.79 1.28 0.94
CA GLY A 48 -0.20 2.34 1.04
C GLY A 48 0.28 3.61 0.37
N THR A 49 -0.67 4.32 -0.25
CA THR A 49 -0.40 5.57 -0.97
C THR A 49 -0.93 6.77 -0.20
N GLY A 50 -0.42 7.97 -0.49
CA GLY A 50 -0.96 9.19 0.11
C GLY A 50 -0.30 10.48 -0.40
N PRO A 51 -0.89 11.65 -0.09
CA PRO A 51 -0.39 12.96 -0.52
C PRO A 51 0.92 13.38 0.17
N ASN A 52 1.32 12.66 1.21
CA ASN A 52 2.59 12.84 1.92
C ASN A 52 3.06 11.52 2.54
N LYS A 53 4.34 11.46 2.92
CA LYS A 53 4.96 10.26 3.53
C LYS A 53 4.21 9.76 4.77
N LYS A 54 3.68 10.67 5.61
CA LYS A 54 2.96 10.32 6.84
C LYS A 54 1.63 9.60 6.55
N VAL A 55 0.86 10.10 5.59
CA VAL A 55 -0.41 9.47 5.17
C VAL A 55 -0.14 8.15 4.48
N ALA A 56 0.82 8.10 3.55
CA ALA A 56 1.19 6.85 2.87
C ALA A 56 1.63 5.77 3.87
N LYS A 57 2.45 6.13 4.87
CA LYS A 57 2.90 5.20 5.92
C LYS A 57 1.73 4.66 6.76
N ARG A 58 0.75 5.52 7.09
CA ARG A 58 -0.46 5.13 7.81
C ARG A 58 -1.29 4.14 7.00
N ASN A 59 -1.51 4.45 5.73
CA ASN A 59 -2.29 3.62 4.82
C ASN A 59 -1.61 2.27 4.59
N ALA A 60 -0.27 2.23 4.54
CA ALA A 60 0.48 0.97 4.43
C ALA A 60 0.27 0.09 5.68
N ALA A 61 0.33 0.70 6.87
CA ALA A 61 0.07 -0.02 8.12
C ALA A 61 -1.38 -0.53 8.20
N GLU A 62 -2.34 0.25 7.73
CA GLU A 62 -3.75 -0.14 7.66
C GLU A 62 -3.96 -1.33 6.71
N ALA A 63 -3.37 -1.29 5.52
CA ALA A 63 -3.39 -2.40 4.57
C ALA A 63 -2.80 -3.68 5.19
N MET A 64 -1.68 -3.57 5.92
CA MET A 64 -1.07 -4.70 6.62
C MET A 64 -1.97 -5.26 7.73
N LEU A 65 -2.61 -4.40 8.53
CA LEU A 65 -3.55 -4.87 9.56
C LEU A 65 -4.74 -5.62 8.94
N LEU A 66 -5.27 -5.14 7.81
CA LEU A 66 -6.33 -5.81 7.06
C LEU A 66 -5.87 -7.18 6.53
N GLN A 67 -4.67 -7.25 5.96
CA GLN A 67 -4.07 -8.48 5.43
C GLN A 67 -3.85 -9.52 6.52
N LEU A 68 -3.44 -9.10 7.71
CA LEU A 68 -3.26 -9.96 8.88
C LEU A 68 -4.58 -10.29 9.63
N GLY A 69 -5.73 -9.81 9.15
CA GLY A 69 -7.04 -10.08 9.74
C GLY A 69 -7.40 -9.21 10.96
N TYR A 70 -6.58 -8.21 11.30
CA TYR A 70 -6.83 -7.27 12.38
C TYR A 70 -7.71 -6.09 11.91
N LYS A 71 -8.98 -6.37 11.59
CA LYS A 71 -9.90 -5.33 11.11
C LYS A 71 -10.10 -4.24 12.17
N ALA A 72 -9.74 -3.01 11.83
CA ALA A 72 -10.35 -1.82 12.39
C ALA A 72 -11.63 -1.56 11.59
N SER A 73 -12.75 -1.31 12.25
CA SER A 73 -13.98 -0.88 11.59
C SER A 73 -13.71 0.44 10.88
N THR A 74 -13.52 0.46 9.56
CA THR A 74 -13.98 1.51 8.61
C THR A 74 -13.41 1.37 7.20
N CYS A 75 -14.35 1.50 6.25
CA CYS A 75 -14.29 2.00 4.87
C CYS A 75 -13.42 1.28 3.81
N PRO A 76 -14.05 0.77 2.72
CA PRO A 76 -13.34 0.18 1.58
C PRO A 76 -12.54 1.26 0.82
N GLN A 77 -11.22 1.13 0.81
CA GLN A 77 -10.35 1.84 -0.13
C GLN A 77 -10.21 0.98 -1.40
N SER A 78 -10.47 1.63 -2.53
CA SER A 78 -10.60 1.14 -3.91
C SER A 78 -9.66 -0.01 -4.31
N PRO A 79 -10.13 -0.98 -5.13
CA PRO A 79 -9.29 -2.04 -5.66
C PRO A 79 -8.12 -1.48 -6.46
N THR A 80 -6.93 -2.00 -6.19
CA THR A 80 -5.75 -1.85 -7.05
C THR A 80 -6.07 -2.44 -8.42
N GLU A 81 -6.26 -1.61 -9.44
CA GLU A 81 -6.29 -2.05 -10.83
C GLU A 81 -4.91 -2.63 -11.18
N VAL A 82 -4.83 -3.95 -11.16
CA VAL A 82 -3.74 -4.69 -11.78
C VAL A 82 -3.95 -4.61 -13.29
N ILE A 83 -3.21 -3.71 -13.96
CA ILE A 83 -3.12 -3.72 -15.42
C ILE A 83 -2.29 -4.94 -15.82
N THR A 84 -2.93 -5.99 -16.29
CA THR A 84 -2.30 -6.96 -17.20
C THR A 84 -3.35 -7.62 -18.10
N HIS A 85 -3.79 -6.90 -19.13
CA HIS A 85 -4.19 -7.54 -20.39
C HIS A 85 -3.26 -7.01 -21.48
N TYR A 86 -2.16 -7.73 -21.68
CA TYR A 86 -1.48 -7.75 -22.96
C TYR A 86 -2.44 -8.39 -23.97
N ASN A 87 -2.89 -7.63 -24.97
CA ASN A 87 -3.72 -8.13 -26.06
C ASN A 87 -2.87 -8.26 -27.34
N PRO A 88 -2.41 -9.47 -27.70
CA PRO A 88 -1.52 -9.68 -28.86
C PRO A 88 -2.22 -9.55 -30.22
N SER A 89 -3.49 -9.13 -30.31
CA SER A 89 -4.27 -9.26 -31.55
C SER A 89 -4.42 -8.00 -32.41
N LEU A 90 -3.81 -6.85 -32.06
CA LEU A 90 -3.77 -5.70 -32.98
C LEU A 90 -2.55 -5.78 -33.89
N LYS A 91 -2.59 -6.75 -34.81
CA LYS A 91 -1.86 -6.66 -36.07
C LYS A 91 -2.75 -5.98 -37.10
N TYR A 92 -2.11 -5.25 -38.01
CA TYR A 92 -2.61 -4.60 -39.23
C TYR A 92 -2.92 -3.09 -39.14
N ILE A 93 -1.90 -2.35 -39.56
CA ILE A 93 -1.93 -1.03 -40.20
C ILE A 93 -2.52 -1.20 -41.61
N THR A 94 -3.40 -0.30 -42.05
CA THR A 94 -3.33 0.37 -43.37
C THR A 94 -4.41 1.46 -43.52
N PRO A 95 -4.05 2.67 -44.01
CA PRO A 95 -4.98 3.77 -44.23
C PRO A 95 -5.73 3.62 -45.57
N LEU A 96 -6.97 4.13 -45.62
CA LEU A 96 -7.69 4.50 -46.84
C LEU A 96 -7.82 6.03 -46.88
#